data_AF-A0A9N9EJX3-F1
#
_entry.id   AF-A0A9N9EJX3-F1
#
_cell.length_a   1.000
_cell.length_b   1.000
_cell.length_c   1.000
_cell.angle_alpha   90.00
_cell.angle_beta   90.00
_cell.angle_gamma   90.00
#
_symmetry.space_group_name_H-M   'P 1'
#
loop_
_entity.id
_entity.type
_entity.pdbx_description
1 polymer ?
#
loop_
_entity_poly.entity_id
_entity_poly.type
_entity_poly.pdbx_seq_one_letter_code
_entity_poly.pdbx_strand_id
1 'polypeptide(L)'
;DLLKSADIATRLIHHGIITHVAGECMQFAAPIMRIMLGQRLFYAPASLCLKLPAARNFEDFLLRSIERMQPSVLQESLSRRDADAPLLEWAWQVEWYRAATTCIKCTTISPDVSPRFGALGYLDFYVNSKFMWGVELLREGSRMREHAE
;
A
#
# COMPACT_ATOMS: atom_id res chain seq x y z
N ASP A 1 -1.39 -24.93 2.64
CA ASP A 1 -1.64 -23.58 2.10
C ASP A 1 -1.53 -23.43 0.59
N LEU A 2 -0.49 -23.97 -0.08
CA LEU A 2 -0.35 -23.90 -1.55
C LEU A 2 -1.59 -24.38 -2.35
N LEU A 3 -2.26 -25.44 -1.90
CA LEU A 3 -3.50 -25.94 -2.51
C LEU A 3 -4.68 -24.96 -2.42
N LYS A 4 -4.78 -24.17 -1.33
CA LYS A 4 -5.81 -23.12 -1.18
C LYS A 4 -5.51 -21.92 -2.07
N SER A 5 -4.23 -21.55 -2.22
CA SER A 5 -3.82 -20.47 -3.12
C SER A 5 -4.08 -20.79 -4.59
N ALA A 6 -3.85 -22.05 -5.01
CA ALA A 6 -4.17 -22.51 -6.37
C ALA A 6 -5.68 -22.46 -6.67
N ASP A 7 -6.51 -22.81 -5.69
CA ASP A 7 -7.98 -22.70 -5.80
C ASP A 7 -8.44 -21.23 -5.96
N ILE A 8 -7.88 -20.31 -5.17
CA ILE A 8 -8.19 -18.88 -5.29
C ILE A 8 -7.78 -18.32 -6.65
N ALA A 9 -6.57 -18.63 -7.12
CA ALA A 9 -6.08 -18.16 -8.42
C ALA A 9 -6.97 -18.67 -9.56
N THR A 10 -7.33 -19.95 -9.54
CA THR A 10 -8.22 -20.58 -10.53
C THR A 10 -9.58 -19.88 -10.55
N ARG A 11 -10.15 -19.58 -9.38
CA ARG A 11 -11.40 -18.82 -9.29
C ARG A 11 -11.25 -17.41 -9.86
N LEU A 12 -10.19 -16.68 -9.53
CA LEU A 12 -9.97 -15.32 -10.05
C LEU A 12 -9.80 -15.30 -11.58
N ILE A 13 -9.18 -16.33 -12.15
CA ILE A 13 -9.08 -16.53 -13.60
C ILE A 13 -10.46 -16.81 -14.19
N HIS A 14 -11.22 -17.74 -13.61
CA HIS A 14 -12.56 -18.08 -14.08
C HIS A 14 -13.54 -16.89 -14.04
N HIS A 15 -13.37 -15.96 -13.10
CA HIS A 15 -14.17 -14.74 -13.01
C HIS A 15 -13.62 -13.60 -13.88
N GLY A 16 -12.56 -13.82 -14.66
CA GLY A 16 -11.96 -12.83 -15.54
C GLY A 16 -11.28 -11.67 -14.81
N ILE A 17 -10.87 -11.87 -13.55
CA ILE A 17 -10.17 -10.84 -12.76
C ILE A 17 -8.68 -10.86 -13.08
N ILE A 18 -8.11 -12.06 -13.23
CA ILE A 18 -6.69 -12.31 -13.53
C ILE A 18 -6.60 -13.14 -14.81
N THR A 19 -5.54 -12.93 -15.59
CA THR A 19 -5.22 -13.63 -16.84
C THR A 19 -3.77 -14.07 -16.82
N HIS A 20 -3.47 -15.17 -17.52
CA HIS A 20 -2.11 -15.57 -17.81
C HIS A 20 -1.51 -14.69 -18.90
N VAL A 21 -0.24 -14.34 -18.72
CA VAL A 21 0.64 -13.77 -19.74
C VAL A 21 1.67 -14.84 -20.10
N ALA A 22 2.25 -14.77 -21.30
CA ALA A 22 3.35 -15.63 -21.69
C ALA A 22 4.46 -15.67 -20.61
N GLY A 23 4.93 -16.87 -20.24
CA GLY A 23 5.98 -17.06 -19.23
C GLY A 23 5.50 -17.19 -17.78
N GLU A 24 4.37 -17.87 -17.54
CA GLU A 24 3.80 -18.16 -16.20
C GLU A 24 3.40 -16.95 -15.34
N CYS A 25 3.53 -15.73 -15.86
CA CYS A 25 3.20 -14.53 -15.11
C CYS A 25 1.68 -14.27 -15.14
N MET A 26 1.07 -14.08 -13.98
CA MET A 26 -0.33 -13.68 -13.87
C MET A 26 -0.45 -12.15 -13.79
N GLN A 27 -1.43 -11.57 -14.48
CA GLN A 27 -1.76 -10.15 -14.38
C GLN A 27 -3.27 -9.91 -14.29
N PHE A 28 -3.69 -8.73 -13.85
CA PHE A 28 -5.10 -8.36 -13.92
C PHE A 28 -5.59 -8.28 -15.37
N ALA A 29 -6.80 -8.75 -15.63
CA ALA A 29 -7.41 -8.71 -16.97
C ALA A 29 -7.54 -7.29 -17.54
N ALA A 30 -7.65 -6.29 -16.66
CA ALA A 30 -7.58 -4.89 -17.01
C ALA A 30 -6.96 -4.06 -15.88
N PRO A 31 -6.26 -2.94 -16.16
CA PRO A 31 -5.72 -2.05 -15.14
C PRO A 31 -6.77 -1.56 -14.12
N ILE A 32 -8.01 -1.36 -14.56
CA ILE A 32 -9.11 -0.91 -13.69
C ILE A 32 -9.48 -1.95 -12.62
N MET A 33 -9.37 -3.25 -12.93
CA MET A 33 -9.64 -4.32 -11.95
C MET A 33 -8.65 -4.29 -10.79
N ARG A 34 -7.37 -4.04 -11.09
CA ARG A 34 -6.33 -3.85 -10.07
C ARG A 34 -6.67 -2.67 -9.15
N ILE A 35 -7.07 -1.55 -9.73
CA ILE A 35 -7.41 -0.33 -8.99
C ILE A 35 -8.62 -0.59 -8.10
N MET A 36 -9.70 -1.14 -8.65
CA MET A 36 -10.93 -1.41 -7.89
C MET A 36 -10.71 -2.42 -6.75
N LEU A 37 -9.98 -3.51 -7.02
CA LEU A 37 -9.68 -4.50 -5.99
C LEU A 37 -8.78 -3.90 -4.90
N GLY A 38 -7.75 -3.15 -5.30
CA GLY A 38 -6.88 -2.46 -4.36
C GLY A 38 -7.62 -1.46 -3.48
N GLN A 39 -8.54 -0.68 -4.06
CA GLN A 39 -9.43 0.22 -3.32
C GLN A 39 -10.33 -0.54 -2.35
N ARG A 40 -10.91 -1.66 -2.77
CA ARG A 40 -11.81 -2.43 -1.91
C ARG A 40 -11.09 -3.10 -0.73
N LEU A 41 -9.86 -3.56 -0.93
CA LEU A 41 -9.13 -4.34 0.07
C LEU A 41 -8.29 -3.47 1.00
N PHE A 42 -7.73 -2.36 0.51
CA PHE A 42 -6.67 -1.63 1.21
C PHE A 42 -6.97 -0.16 1.43
N TYR A 43 -7.95 0.44 0.73
CA TYR A 43 -8.28 1.85 0.97
C TYR A 43 -9.20 1.97 2.18
N ALA A 44 -9.12 3.12 2.83
CA ALA A 44 -10.12 3.48 3.80
C ALA A 44 -11.53 3.55 3.16
N PRO A 45 -12.60 3.26 3.92
CA PRO A 45 -13.96 3.35 3.42
C PRO A 45 -14.24 4.73 2.81
N ALA A 46 -14.90 4.77 1.64
CA ALA A 46 -15.20 6.03 0.94
C ALA A 46 -15.98 7.02 1.83
N SER A 47 -16.86 6.51 2.69
CA SER A 47 -17.61 7.31 3.67
C SER A 47 -16.70 8.05 4.67
N LEU A 48 -15.57 7.45 5.04
CA LEU A 48 -14.57 8.07 5.90
C LEU A 48 -13.77 9.13 5.13
N CYS A 49 -13.34 8.82 3.90
CA CYS A 49 -12.58 9.75 3.05
C CYS A 49 -13.38 11.01 2.70
N LEU A 50 -14.71 10.91 2.58
CA LEU A 50 -15.59 12.07 2.34
C LEU A 50 -15.75 12.97 3.57
N LYS A 51 -15.77 12.38 4.77
CA LYS A 51 -15.95 13.11 6.04
C LYS A 51 -14.67 13.80 6.49
N LEU A 52 -13.51 13.20 6.23
CA LEU A 52 -12.24 13.71 6.71
C LEU A 52 -11.70 14.85 5.81
N PRO A 53 -11.07 15.87 6.41
CA PRO A 53 -10.44 16.93 5.63
C PRO A 53 -9.25 16.37 4.85
N ALA A 54 -9.12 16.78 3.59
CA ALA A 54 -7.93 16.47 2.79
C ALA A 54 -6.74 17.29 3.28
N ALA A 55 -5.53 16.79 3.02
CA ALA A 55 -4.30 17.51 3.25
C ALA A 55 -4.15 18.66 2.27
N ARG A 56 -3.62 19.79 2.76
CA ARG A 56 -3.45 21.03 2.00
C ARG A 56 -2.11 21.11 1.27
N ASN A 57 -1.09 20.47 1.84
CA ASN A 57 0.27 20.43 1.33
C ASN A 57 0.93 19.11 1.77
N PHE A 58 2.22 18.93 1.41
CA PHE A 58 2.92 17.69 1.71
C PHE A 58 3.13 17.45 3.21
N GLU A 59 3.48 18.49 3.98
CA GLU A 59 3.68 18.39 5.43
C GLU A 59 2.38 18.00 6.16
N ASP A 60 1.27 18.67 5.82
CA ASP A 60 -0.08 18.36 6.33
C ASP A 60 -0.52 16.94 5.90
N PHE A 61 -0.06 16.47 4.73
CA PHE A 61 -0.30 15.09 4.28
C PHE A 61 0.44 14.08 5.15
N LEU A 62 1.73 14.28 5.40
CA LEU A 62 2.53 13.41 6.25
C LEU A 62 1.95 13.34 7.66
N LEU A 63 1.70 14.50 8.30
CA LEU A 63 1.13 14.57 9.64
C LEU A 63 -0.21 13.83 9.73
N ARG A 64 -1.17 14.15 8.87
CA ARG A 64 -2.50 13.52 8.90
C ARG A 64 -2.44 12.03 8.58
N SER A 65 -1.54 11.61 7.69
CA SER A 65 -1.42 10.19 7.33
C SER A 65 -0.98 9.35 8.53
N ILE A 66 -0.09 9.88 9.37
CA ILE A 66 0.37 9.22 10.60
C ILE A 66 -0.71 9.29 11.68
N GLU A 67 -1.30 10.47 11.92
CA GLU A 67 -2.36 10.67 12.93
C GLU A 67 -3.58 9.75 12.72
N ARG A 68 -3.83 9.33 11.48
CA ARG A 68 -4.99 8.51 11.11
C ARG A 68 -4.70 7.02 11.03
N MET A 69 -3.47 6.60 11.32
CA MET A 69 -3.15 5.20 11.56
C MET A 69 -3.92 4.73 12.79
N GLN A 70 -4.44 3.50 12.76
CA GLN A 70 -5.18 2.88 13.84
C GLN A 70 -4.22 2.08 14.73
N PRO A 71 -4.03 2.47 16.00
CA PRO A 71 -3.14 1.75 16.90
C PRO A 71 -3.55 0.29 17.10
N SER A 72 -4.85 -0.01 17.10
CA SER A 72 -5.36 -1.39 17.25
C SER A 72 -4.89 -2.31 16.12
N VAL A 73 -4.89 -1.84 14.87
CA VAL A 73 -4.42 -2.61 13.71
C VAL A 73 -2.93 -2.94 13.86
N LEU A 74 -2.13 -1.98 14.35
CA LEU A 74 -0.71 -2.19 14.58
C LEU A 74 -0.46 -3.15 15.76
N GLN A 75 -1.21 -3.01 16.86
CA GLN A 75 -1.08 -3.85 18.05
C GLN A 75 -1.46 -5.31 17.80
N GLU A 76 -2.47 -5.55 16.96
CA GLU A 76 -2.95 -6.90 16.61
C GLU A 76 -2.15 -7.53 15.45
N SER A 77 -1.24 -6.78 14.82
CA SER A 77 -0.47 -7.29 13.69
C SER A 77 0.65 -8.25 14.13
N LEU A 78 0.71 -9.41 13.48
CA LEU A 78 1.64 -10.48 13.85
C LEU A 78 3.10 -10.07 13.52
N SER A 79 3.98 -10.23 14.50
CA SER A 79 5.43 -10.29 14.29
C SER A 79 5.81 -11.66 13.71
N ARG A 80 6.89 -11.72 12.90
CA ARG A 80 7.37 -12.98 12.30
C ARG A 80 8.06 -13.93 13.30
N ARG A 81 8.40 -13.42 14.48
CA ARG A 81 9.12 -14.10 15.57
C ARG A 81 8.50 -13.56 16.85
N ASP A 82 8.21 -14.39 17.85
CA ASP A 82 7.89 -14.09 19.26
C ASP A 82 7.06 -12.84 19.64
N ALA A 83 6.42 -12.87 20.81
CA ALA A 83 5.59 -11.76 21.30
C ALA A 83 6.34 -10.41 21.41
N ASP A 84 7.68 -10.44 21.50
CA ASP A 84 8.54 -9.26 21.63
C ASP A 84 9.19 -8.80 20.32
N ALA A 85 9.03 -9.52 19.20
CA ALA A 85 9.75 -9.13 18.00
C ALA A 85 9.09 -7.95 17.27
N PRO A 86 9.90 -7.20 16.50
CA PRO A 86 9.43 -6.06 15.73
C PRO A 86 8.24 -6.43 14.83
N LEU A 87 7.20 -5.58 14.81
CA LEU A 87 6.14 -5.65 13.80
C LEU A 87 6.72 -5.81 12.39
N LEU A 88 6.07 -6.65 11.59
CA LEU A 88 6.43 -6.81 10.18
C LEU A 88 6.40 -5.46 9.48
N GLU A 89 7.42 -5.19 8.66
CA GLU A 89 7.53 -3.92 7.94
C GLU A 89 6.26 -3.61 7.13
N TRP A 90 5.78 -4.65 6.46
CA TRP A 90 4.54 -4.67 5.72
C TRP A 90 3.31 -4.22 6.53
N ALA A 91 3.21 -4.59 7.82
CA ALA A 91 2.00 -4.32 8.61
C ALA A 91 1.77 -2.82 8.79
N TRP A 92 2.82 -2.08 9.13
CA TRP A 92 2.72 -0.64 9.34
C TRP A 92 2.76 0.14 8.01
N GLN A 93 3.41 -0.38 6.97
CA GLN A 93 3.32 0.16 5.60
C GLN A 93 1.88 0.09 5.05
N VAL A 94 1.19 -1.05 5.22
CA VAL A 94 -0.21 -1.19 4.79
C VAL A 94 -1.14 -0.31 5.61
N GLU A 95 -0.91 -0.19 6.92
CA GLU A 95 -1.71 0.69 7.76
C GLU A 95 -1.50 2.17 7.41
N TRP A 96 -0.26 2.57 7.14
CA TRP A 96 0.05 3.90 6.63
C TRP A 96 -0.63 4.14 5.28
N TYR A 97 -0.58 3.18 4.35
CA TYR A 97 -1.24 3.28 3.05
C TYR A 97 -2.74 3.51 3.20
N ARG A 98 -3.42 2.70 4.02
CA ARG A 98 -4.83 2.86 4.35
C ARG A 98 -5.11 4.26 4.91
N ALA A 99 -4.33 4.72 5.88
CA ALA A 99 -4.50 6.02 6.50
C ALA A 99 -4.25 7.17 5.51
N ALA A 100 -3.19 7.10 4.72
CA ALA A 100 -2.82 8.09 3.70
C ALA A 100 -3.92 8.26 2.64
N THR A 101 -4.63 7.18 2.27
CA THR A 101 -5.77 7.27 1.33
C THR A 101 -6.91 8.17 1.83
N THR A 102 -7.02 8.40 3.14
CA THR A 102 -8.00 9.35 3.70
C THR A 102 -7.58 10.81 3.58
N CYS A 103 -6.29 11.07 3.37
CA CYS A 103 -5.70 12.41 3.36
C CYS A 103 -5.74 13.05 1.96
N ILE A 104 -6.03 12.27 0.93
CA ILE A 104 -6.00 12.69 -0.45
C ILE A 104 -7.38 12.58 -1.10
N LYS A 105 -7.75 13.57 -1.91
CA LYS A 105 -9.00 13.58 -2.68
C LYS A 105 -8.68 13.51 -4.17
N CYS A 106 -9.42 12.66 -4.89
CA CYS A 106 -9.34 12.53 -6.36
C CYS A 106 -7.93 12.23 -6.91
N THR A 107 -7.09 11.56 -6.13
CA THR A 107 -5.78 11.06 -6.56
C THR A 107 -5.55 9.65 -6.02
N THR A 108 -4.49 8.99 -6.49
CA THR A 108 -4.15 7.60 -6.21
C THR A 108 -2.78 7.51 -5.56
N ILE A 109 -2.66 6.65 -4.55
CA ILE A 109 -1.36 6.23 -4.02
C ILE A 109 -1.06 4.86 -4.62
N SER A 110 0.14 4.72 -5.17
CA SER A 110 0.64 3.46 -5.74
C SER A 110 1.69 2.88 -4.80
N PRO A 111 1.45 1.72 -4.19
CA PRO A 111 2.45 1.02 -3.37
C PRO A 111 3.43 0.24 -4.26
N ASP A 112 4.61 -0.07 -3.72
CA ASP A 112 5.62 -0.96 -4.31
C ASP A 112 5.98 -0.59 -5.76
N VAL A 113 6.52 0.64 -5.89
CA VAL A 113 6.75 1.26 -7.20
C VAL A 113 8.22 1.31 -7.60
N SER A 114 9.19 1.21 -6.68
CA SER A 114 10.62 1.40 -6.97
C SER A 114 11.11 0.63 -8.21
N PRO A 115 10.90 -0.71 -8.31
CA PRO A 115 11.36 -1.47 -9.47
C PRO A 115 10.64 -1.11 -10.77
N ARG A 116 9.38 -0.68 -10.69
CA ARG A 116 8.57 -0.33 -11.86
C ARG A 116 8.92 1.04 -12.44
N PHE A 117 9.45 1.94 -11.61
CA PHE A 117 9.81 3.29 -11.99
C PHE A 117 11.30 3.43 -12.34
N GLY A 118 12.08 2.34 -12.23
CA GLY A 118 13.52 2.37 -12.46
C GLY A 118 14.25 3.26 -11.45
N ALA A 119 13.69 3.44 -10.26
CA ALA A 119 14.32 4.22 -9.19
C ALA A 119 15.58 3.48 -8.70
N LEU A 120 16.67 4.22 -8.49
CA LEU A 120 17.92 3.69 -7.94
C LEU A 120 17.77 3.35 -6.45
N GLY A 121 16.98 4.14 -5.73
CA GLY A 121 16.66 3.96 -4.32
C GLY A 121 15.31 3.29 -4.07
N TYR A 122 14.95 3.22 -2.80
CA TYR A 122 13.72 2.62 -2.32
C TYR A 122 12.57 3.63 -2.36
N LEU A 123 11.43 3.22 -2.90
CA LEU A 123 10.23 4.04 -3.01
C LEU A 123 8.99 3.19 -2.69
N ASP A 124 8.60 3.21 -1.42
CA ASP A 124 7.47 2.42 -0.93
C ASP A 124 6.15 2.88 -1.57
N PHE A 125 5.97 4.20 -1.71
CA PHE A 125 4.74 4.78 -2.23
C PHE A 125 4.98 5.96 -3.17
N TYR A 126 4.21 5.97 -4.25
CA TYR A 126 4.07 7.12 -5.13
C TYR A 126 2.67 7.72 -5.02
N VAL A 127 2.58 9.01 -4.68
CA VAL A 127 1.33 9.76 -4.61
C VAL A 127 1.18 10.58 -5.88
N ASN A 128 0.17 10.25 -6.69
CA ASN A 128 -0.12 10.90 -7.97
C ASN A 128 -0.78 12.29 -7.80
N SER A 129 -0.21 13.14 -6.96
CA SER A 129 -0.66 14.51 -6.71
C SER A 129 -0.10 15.46 -7.77
N LYS A 130 -0.49 16.76 -7.69
CA LYS A 130 0.10 17.82 -8.53
C LYS A 130 1.64 17.84 -8.50
N PHE A 131 2.23 17.43 -7.37
CA PHE A 131 3.66 17.49 -7.13
C PHE A 131 4.34 16.11 -7.12
N MET A 132 3.61 15.04 -7.45
CA MET A 132 4.16 13.69 -7.65
C MET A 132 5.06 13.23 -6.50
N TRP A 133 4.50 13.09 -5.31
CA TRP A 133 5.30 12.80 -4.11
C TRP A 133 5.77 11.36 -4.08
N GLY A 134 7.06 11.17 -3.79
CA GLY A 134 7.58 9.91 -3.33
C GLY A 134 7.57 9.85 -1.81
N VAL A 135 7.13 8.73 -1.26
CA VAL A 135 7.17 8.46 0.18
C VAL A 135 7.85 7.13 0.40
N GLU A 136 8.90 7.19 1.19
CA GLU A 136 9.59 6.04 1.72
C GLU A 136 9.42 6.07 3.23
N LEU A 137 9.13 4.91 3.81
CA LEU A 137 8.92 4.82 5.23
C LEU A 137 10.05 4.02 5.87
N LEU A 138 10.65 4.60 6.91
CA LEU A 138 11.68 3.94 7.71
C LEU A 138 11.18 3.65 9.12
N ARG A 139 11.64 2.53 9.68
CA ARG A 139 11.42 2.20 11.09
C ARG A 139 12.58 2.70 11.93
N GLU A 140 12.30 3.61 12.86
CA GLU A 140 13.29 4.11 13.85
C GLU A 140 14.59 4.63 13.21
N GLY A 141 14.51 5.14 11.97
CA GLY A 141 15.69 5.59 11.23
C GLY A 141 16.69 4.48 10.87
N SER A 142 16.29 3.21 10.97
CA SER A 142 17.10 2.07 10.56
C SER A 142 17.49 2.22 9.09
N ARG A 143 18.77 1.99 8.79
CA ARG A 143 19.34 1.99 7.43
C ARG A 143 19.14 3.29 6.63
N MET A 144 18.89 4.44 7.28
CA MET A 144 18.69 5.74 6.61
C MET A 144 19.68 6.05 5.47
N ARG A 145 20.95 5.64 5.59
CA ARG A 145 21.96 5.87 4.54
C ARG A 145 21.71 5.01 3.29
N GLU A 146 21.33 3.75 3.45
CA GLU A 146 21.02 2.84 2.33
C GLU A 146 19.76 3.27 1.58
N HIS A 147 18.88 4.00 2.26
CA HIS A 147 17.60 4.47 1.74
C HIS A 147 17.68 5.89 1.14
N ALA A 148 18.71 6.67 1.49
CA ALA A 148 18.92 8.02 0.98
C ALA A 148 19.75 8.08 -0.33
N GLU A 149 20.35 6.96 -0.74
CA GLU A 149 21.19 6.80 -1.94
C GLU A 149 20.40 6.14 -3.08
#